data_AF-A0A2V5VVS2-F1
#
_entry.id   AF-A0A2V5VVS2-F1
#
_cell.length_a   1.000
_cell.length_b   1.000
_cell.length_c   1.000
_cell.angle_alpha   90.00
_cell.angle_beta   90.00
_cell.angle_gamma   90.00
#
_symmetry.space_group_name_H-M   'P 1'
#
loop_
_entity.id
_entity.type
_entity.pdbx_description
1 polymer ?
#
loop_
_entity_poly.entity_id
_entity_poly.type
_entity_poly.pdbx_seq_one_letter_code
_entity_poly.pdbx_strand_id
1 'polypeptide(L)' 'MRRAAVIAFLFLVAHLAGLSEYTSFLSGTVPSPDTGWKLTIFFGLIYLVLYFAFVLLAPILLLAALVQRCVQSFLNRR' A
#
# COMPACT_ATOMS: atom_id res chain seq x y z
N MET A 1 -5.79 11.60 7.48
CA MET A 1 -4.31 11.64 7.53
C MET A 1 -3.66 10.44 8.21
N ARG A 2 -3.85 10.19 9.53
CA ARG A 2 -3.17 9.07 10.24
C ARG A 2 -3.25 7.71 9.53
N ARG A 3 -4.43 7.32 9.04
CA ARG A 3 -4.63 6.05 8.32
C ARG A 3 -3.83 5.98 7.01
N ALA A 4 -3.82 7.06 6.22
CA ALA A 4 -3.03 7.14 4.99
C ALA A 4 -1.53 7.04 5.26
N ALA A 5 -1.05 7.71 6.32
CA ALA A 5 0.35 7.64 6.75
C ALA A 5 0.74 6.22 7.18
N VAL A 6 -0.12 5.51 7.91
CA VAL A 6 0.12 4.11 8.30
C VAL A 6 0.21 3.21 7.06
N ILE A 7 -0.70 3.35 6.10
CA ILE A 7 -0.67 2.56 4.86
C ILE A 7 0.62 2.84 4.08
N ALA A 8 0.97 4.11 3.90
CA ALA A 8 2.21 4.51 3.23
C ALA A 8 3.46 3.97 3.94
N PHE A 9 3.50 4.03 5.26
CA PHE A 9 4.61 3.52 6.05
C PHE A 9 4.76 2.00 5.93
N LEU A 10 3.65 1.25 6.09
CA LEU A 10 3.69 -0.21 5.95
C LEU A 10 4.10 -0.65 4.54
N PHE A 11 3.59 0.03 3.51
CA PHE A 11 3.99 -0.23 2.14
C PHE A 11 5.48 0.07 1.92
N LEU A 12 5.97 1.20 2.42
CA LEU A 12 7.39 1.57 2.33
C LEU A 12 8.30 0.53 2.99
N VAL A 13 7.95 0.08 4.20
CA VAL A 13 8.71 -0.97 4.90
C VAL A 13 8.71 -2.28 4.10
N ALA A 14 7.54 -2.71 3.59
CA ALA A 14 7.44 -3.92 2.78
C ALA A 14 8.25 -3.82 1.48
N HIS A 15 8.25 -2.65 0.83
CA HIS A 15 9.02 -2.39 -0.39
C HIS A 15 10.52 -2.42 -0.13
N LEU A 16 10.99 -1.75 0.93
CA LEU A 16 12.40 -1.74 1.31
C LEU A 16 12.89 -3.10 1.82
N ALA A 17 12.02 -3.92 2.39
CA ALA A 17 12.32 -5.30 2.77
C ALA A 17 12.38 -6.26 1.57
N GLY A 18 12.23 -5.77 0.33
CA GLY A 18 12.36 -6.57 -0.89
C GLY A 18 11.17 -7.45 -1.19
N LEU A 19 10.02 -7.28 -0.51
CA LEU A 19 8.85 -8.13 -0.74
C LEU A 19 8.30 -8.01 -2.18
N SER A 20 8.69 -6.98 -2.93
CA SER A 20 8.40 -6.84 -4.36
C SER A 20 8.92 -8.00 -5.20
N GLU A 21 10.02 -8.64 -4.78
CA GLU A 21 10.58 -9.80 -5.49
C GLU A 21 9.62 -10.98 -5.47
N TYR A 22 8.87 -11.15 -4.37
CA TYR A 22 7.83 -12.18 -4.26
C TYR A 22 6.62 -11.91 -5.14
N THR A 23 6.58 -10.85 -5.97
CA THR A 23 5.53 -10.65 -6.97
C THR A 23 5.81 -11.32 -8.31
N SER A 24 7.00 -11.93 -8.49
CA SER A 24 7.38 -12.62 -9.73
C SER A 24 6.42 -13.76 -10.13
N PHE A 25 5.71 -14.35 -9.17
CA PHE A 25 4.69 -15.37 -9.46
C PHE A 25 3.56 -14.85 -10.36
N LEU A 26 3.27 -13.55 -10.34
CA LEU A 26 2.31 -12.92 -11.26
C LEU A 26 2.76 -13.02 -12.71
N SER A 27 4.07 -13.09 -12.94
CA SER A 27 4.70 -13.33 -14.25
C SER A 27 4.94 -14.82 -14.53
N GLY A 28 4.47 -15.71 -13.65
CA GLY A 28 4.66 -17.16 -13.77
C GLY A 28 6.06 -17.66 -13.37
N THR A 29 6.87 -16.84 -12.72
CA THR A 29 8.24 -17.20 -12.29
C THR A 29 8.36 -17.24 -10.77
N VAL A 30 9.18 -18.17 -10.26
CA VAL A 30 9.50 -18.23 -8.83
C VAL A 30 10.72 -17.36 -8.52
N PRO A 31 10.69 -16.57 -7.43
CA PRO A 31 11.77 -15.66 -7.10
C PRO A 31 13.01 -16.40 -6.57
N SER A 32 12.84 -17.60 -5.99
CA SER A 32 13.94 -18.47 -5.56
C SER A 32 13.50 -19.94 -5.58
N PRO A 33 14.34 -20.88 -6.06
CA PRO A 33 14.07 -22.32 -5.98
C PRO A 33 14.02 -22.84 -4.54
N ASP A 34 14.75 -22.20 -3.63
CA ASP A 34 14.90 -22.62 -2.23
C ASP A 34 13.73 -22.14 -1.35
N THR A 35 13.00 -21.12 -1.81
CA THR A 35 11.82 -20.61 -1.12
C THR A 35 10.59 -21.41 -1.54
N GLY A 36 10.03 -22.18 -0.61
CA GLY A 36 8.83 -22.96 -0.88
C GLY A 36 7.67 -22.11 -1.43
N TRP A 37 7.00 -22.62 -2.47
CA TRP A 37 5.91 -21.95 -3.20
C TRP A 37 4.86 -21.25 -2.32
N LYS A 38 4.50 -21.87 -1.18
CA LYS A 38 3.52 -21.31 -0.24
C LYS A 38 3.98 -19.97 0.37
N LEU A 39 5.25 -19.87 0.76
CA LEU A 39 5.82 -18.64 1.34
C LEU A 39 5.91 -17.53 0.29
N THR A 40 6.34 -17.88 -0.92
CA THR A 40 6.39 -16.96 -2.07
C THR A 40 5.03 -16.31 -2.32
N ILE A 41 3.98 -17.14 -2.46
CA ILE A 41 2.62 -16.63 -2.70
C ILE A 41 2.14 -15.79 -1.52
N PHE A 42 2.41 -16.22 -0.29
CA PHE A 42 1.97 -15.50 0.90
C PHE A 42 2.58 -14.10 1.00
N PHE A 43 3.91 -13.97 0.88
CA PHE A 43 4.58 -12.68 0.91
C PHE A 43 4.24 -11.80 -0.30
N GLY A 44 4.14 -12.40 -1.48
CA GLY A 44 3.71 -11.71 -2.69
C GLY A 44 2.30 -11.15 -2.58
N LEU A 45 1.36 -11.91 -2.02
CA LEU A 45 -0.02 -11.46 -1.82
C LEU A 45 -0.11 -10.34 -0.78
N ILE A 46 0.63 -10.43 0.33
CA ILE A 46 0.72 -9.36 1.33
C ILE A 46 1.20 -8.08 0.67
N TYR A 47 2.31 -8.16 -0.08
CA TYR A 47 2.86 -7.01 -0.80
C TYR A 47 1.86 -6.43 -1.81
N LEU A 48 1.14 -7.29 -2.55
CA LEU A 48 0.12 -6.87 -3.51
C LEU A 48 -1.02 -6.09 -2.84
N VAL A 49 -1.53 -6.59 -1.69
CA VAL A 49 -2.57 -5.91 -0.92
C VAL A 49 -2.07 -4.56 -0.39
N LEU A 50 -0.84 -4.50 0.13
CA LEU A 50 -0.21 -3.26 0.58
C LEU A 50 -0.01 -2.27 -0.56
N TYR A 51 0.40 -2.74 -1.73
CA TYR A 51 0.55 -1.94 -2.94
C TYR A 51 -0.79 -1.32 -3.36
N PHE A 52 -1.86 -2.11 -3.48
CA PHE A 52 -3.18 -1.57 -3.82
C PHE A 52 -3.73 -0.64 -2.74
N ALA A 53 -3.52 -0.96 -1.46
CA ALA A 53 -3.90 -0.07 -0.38
C ALA A 53 -3.18 1.27 -0.49
N PHE A 54 -1.89 1.28 -0.80
CA PHE A 54 -1.13 2.51 -0.98
C PHE A 54 -1.58 3.28 -2.22
N VAL A 55 -1.68 2.63 -3.38
CA VAL A 55 -2.03 3.27 -4.66
C VAL A 55 -3.47 3.79 -4.67
N LEU A 56 -4.41 3.09 -4.04
CA LEU A 56 -5.83 3.48 -4.05
C LEU A 56 -6.22 4.26 -2.79
N LEU A 57 -6.05 3.67 -1.59
CA LEU A 57 -6.58 4.27 -0.37
C LEU A 57 -5.80 5.51 0.05
N ALA A 58 -4.47 5.54 -0.08
CA ALA A 58 -3.69 6.69 0.36
C ALA A 58 -4.08 8.01 -0.34
N PRO A 59 -4.16 8.10 -1.69
CA PRO A 59 -4.59 9.33 -2.35
C PRO A 59 -6.06 9.66 -2.08
N ILE A 60 -6.95 8.66 -2.03
CA ILE A 60 -8.37 8.90 -1.70
C ILE A 60 -8.50 9.52 -0.31
N LEU A 61 -7.80 8.98 0.68
CA LEU A 61 -7.84 9.48 2.06
C LEU A 61 -7.21 10.88 2.19
N LEU A 62 -6.20 11.19 1.38
CA LEU A 62 -5.60 12.53 1.31
C LEU A 62 -6.58 13.54 0.72
N LEU A 63 -7.18 13.22 -0.43
CA LEU A 63 -8.17 14.06 -1.09
C LEU A 63 -9.40 14.29 -0.20
N ALA A 64 -9.93 13.23 0.41
CA ALA A 64 -11.04 13.33 1.34
C ALA A 64 -10.73 14.27 2.51
N ALA A 65 -9.53 14.17 3.09
CA ALA A 65 -9.11 15.04 4.19
C ALA A 65 -8.91 16.50 3.73
N LEU A 66 -8.43 16.71 2.51
CA LEU A 66 -8.29 18.06 1.93
C LEU A 66 -9.65 18.72 1.69
N VAL A 67 -10.60 17.99 1.09
CA VAL A 67 -11.96 18.47 0.87
C VAL A 67 -12.64 18.80 2.21
N GLN A 68 -12.53 17.91 3.20
CA GLN A 68 -13.08 18.18 4.54
C GLN A 68 -12.50 19.45 5.17
N ARG A 69 -11.18 19.67 5.05
CA ARG A 69 -10.53 20.88 5.57
C ARG A 69 -10.98 22.14 4.82
N CYS A 70 -11.12 22.09 3.50
CA CYS A 70 -11.63 23.20 2.70
C CYS A 70 -13.08 23.55 3.06
N VAL A 71 -13.95 22.55 3.23
CA VAL A 71 -15.35 22.78 3.62
C VAL A 71 -15.42 23.40 5.02
N GLN A 72 -14.65 22.87 5.98
CA GLN A 72 -14.64 23.40 7.34
C GLN A 72 -14.12 24.85 7.40
N SER A 73 -13.09 25.18 6.62
CA SER A 73 -12.53 26.54 6.58
C SER A 73 -13.49 27.54 5.94
N PHE A 74 -14.25 27.11 4.93
CA PHE A 74 -15.28 27.94 4.31
C PHE A 74 -16.45 28.21 5.27
N LEU A 75 -16.92 27.19 5.98
CA LEU A 75 -17.99 27.35 6.97
C LEU A 75 -17.56 28.25 8.15
N ASN A 76 -16.33 28.12 8.63
CA ASN A 76 -15.82 28.94 9.74
C ASN A 76 -15.53 30.40 9.34
N ARG A 77 -15.54 30.73 8.04
CA ARG A 77 -15.39 32.10 7.54
C ARG A 77 -16.72 32.82 7.31
N ARG A 78 -17.85 32.11 7.39
CA ARG A 78 -19.20 32.71 7.39
C ARG A 78 -19.70 32.90 8.81
#